data_AF-A0ABD6N8Y0-F1
#
_entry.id   AF-A0ABD6N8Y0-F1
#
_cell.length_a   1.000
_cell.length_b   1.000
_cell.length_c   1.000
_cell.angle_alpha   90.00
_cell.angle_beta   90.00
_cell.angle_gamma   90.00
#
_symmetry.space_group_name_H-M   'P 1'
#
loop_
_entity.id
_entity.type
_entity.pdbx_description
1 polymer ?
#
loop_
_entity_poly.entity_id
_entity_poly.type
_entity_poly.pdbx_seq_one_letter_code
_entity_poly.pdbx_strand_id
1 'polypeptide(L)'
;MRRLFSLILLMICTMPVWADNLDQLYKAAGWPDQRAHFNDALTAAQERYRNSLPPAVYQALVNNSNQRFQAQAVDRRAQAKLRATLANPAPALAFFQSPLGRKVVAAELKATRKDELAKNAKGLPKIQASDDRLLVIGHLAQALPAREAGAEVSLAIAGVAADSLSSMIPGLFGGGQAQSLLDGQRQRLMGQIGEDLNNTLLYVYRDLSDAELEAFATFAESPEGKAYYQAALAAVRAGLAVGQSTNDLK
;
A
#
# COMPACT_ATOMS: atom_id res chain seq x y z
N MET A 1 26.91 -12.49 56.15
CA MET A 1 27.09 -12.81 54.71
C MET A 1 25.83 -13.45 54.12
N ARG A 2 24.70 -12.72 54.01
CA ARG A 2 23.52 -13.20 53.25
C ARG A 2 22.50 -12.09 52.94
N ARG A 3 22.96 -10.84 52.71
CA ARG A 3 22.08 -9.72 52.31
C ARG A 3 22.76 -8.73 51.36
N LEU A 4 23.83 -9.16 50.68
CA LEU A 4 24.56 -8.38 49.67
C LEU A 4 24.49 -9.01 48.27
N PHE A 5 23.81 -10.15 48.12
CA PHE A 5 23.66 -10.86 46.85
C PHE A 5 22.36 -10.53 46.09
N SER A 6 21.49 -9.69 46.65
CA SER A 6 20.17 -9.40 46.06
C SER A 6 20.13 -8.14 45.20
N LEU A 7 21.24 -7.38 45.10
CA LEU A 7 21.32 -6.12 44.34
C LEU A 7 22.17 -6.21 43.06
N ILE A 8 22.80 -7.36 42.78
CA ILE A 8 23.63 -7.57 41.57
C ILE A 8 22.87 -8.34 40.47
N LEU A 9 21.71 -8.93 40.78
CA LEU A 9 20.92 -9.73 39.82
C LEU A 9 19.82 -8.95 39.07
N LEU A 10 19.87 -7.61 39.11
CA LEU A 10 18.95 -6.73 38.36
C LEU A 10 19.64 -5.99 37.19
N MET A 11 20.88 -6.36 36.88
CA MET A 11 21.73 -5.63 35.93
C MET A 11 22.16 -6.46 34.71
N ILE A 12 21.37 -7.45 34.29
CA ILE A 12 21.60 -8.17 33.02
C ILE A 12 20.22 -8.52 32.44
N CYS A 13 19.70 -7.64 31.59
CA CYS A 13 18.67 -7.84 30.56
C CYS A 13 18.02 -6.52 30.09
N THR A 14 18.70 -5.38 30.20
CA THR A 14 18.44 -4.28 29.25
C THR A 14 19.11 -4.63 27.94
N MET A 15 18.58 -5.66 27.26
CA MET A 15 18.68 -5.68 25.80
C MET A 15 18.13 -4.31 25.40
N PRO A 16 18.91 -3.41 24.76
CA PRO A 16 18.27 -2.30 24.09
C PRO A 16 17.22 -2.96 23.21
N VAL A 17 15.95 -2.68 23.48
CA VAL A 17 14.88 -2.95 22.55
C VAL A 17 15.23 -2.08 21.36
N TRP A 18 16.09 -2.58 20.48
CA TRP A 18 16.17 -2.15 19.10
C TRP A 18 14.78 -2.51 18.58
N ALA A 19 13.83 -1.60 18.78
CA ALA A 19 12.54 -1.69 18.16
C ALA A 19 12.81 -2.04 16.71
N ASP A 20 12.27 -3.17 16.26
CA ASP A 20 12.63 -3.79 14.99
C ASP A 20 12.65 -2.69 13.91
N ASN A 21 13.81 -2.48 13.28
CA ASN A 21 13.98 -1.41 12.28
C ASN A 21 12.92 -1.54 11.16
N LEU A 22 12.41 -2.75 10.89
CA LEU A 22 11.30 -2.97 9.97
C LEU A 22 9.97 -2.44 10.52
N ASP A 23 9.68 -2.63 11.81
CA ASP A 23 8.46 -2.09 12.42
C ASP A 23 8.51 -0.56 12.48
N GLN A 24 9.68 0.01 12.76
CA GLN A 24 9.90 1.45 12.68
C GLN A 24 9.74 1.96 11.25
N LEU A 25 10.30 1.26 10.27
CA LEU A 25 10.18 1.60 8.85
C LEU A 25 8.73 1.54 8.39
N TYR A 26 8.00 0.50 8.79
CA TYR A 26 6.58 0.33 8.48
C TYR A 26 5.77 1.55 8.96
N LYS A 27 6.03 2.01 10.18
CA LYS A 27 5.38 3.21 10.72
C LYS A 27 5.86 4.49 10.03
N ALA A 28 7.18 4.67 9.86
CA ALA A 28 7.78 5.88 9.30
C ALA A 28 7.39 6.10 7.85
N ALA A 29 7.19 5.03 7.07
CA ALA A 29 6.71 5.10 5.69
C ALA A 29 5.18 5.24 5.58
N GLY A 30 4.45 5.44 6.69
CA GLY A 30 3.03 5.77 6.68
C GLY A 30 2.08 4.60 6.40
N TRP A 31 2.53 3.35 6.51
CA TRP A 31 1.69 2.18 6.21
C TRP A 31 0.37 2.12 7.01
N PRO A 32 0.36 2.36 8.35
CA PRO A 32 -0.88 2.29 9.13
C PRO A 32 -1.93 3.30 8.68
N ASP A 33 -1.49 4.52 8.32
CA ASP A 33 -2.35 5.60 7.86
C ASP A 33 -2.84 5.33 6.43
N GLN A 34 -1.98 4.86 5.53
CA GLN A 34 -2.38 4.42 4.18
C GLN A 34 -3.42 3.30 4.24
N ARG A 35 -3.25 2.32 5.14
CA ARG A 35 -4.25 1.28 5.38
C ARG A 35 -5.55 1.87 5.89
N ALA A 36 -5.50 2.81 6.83
CA ALA A 36 -6.72 3.46 7.33
C ALA A 36 -7.47 4.19 6.20
N HIS A 37 -6.76 4.95 5.36
CA HIS A 37 -7.33 5.61 4.18
C HIS A 37 -7.94 4.61 3.19
N PHE A 38 -7.27 3.48 2.94
CA PHE A 38 -7.80 2.40 2.11
C PHE A 38 -9.11 1.84 2.68
N ASN A 39 -9.17 1.56 3.99
CA ASN A 39 -10.39 1.08 4.65
C ASN A 39 -11.52 2.12 4.58
N ASP A 40 -11.24 3.41 4.76
CA ASP A 40 -12.23 4.47 4.61
C ASP A 40 -12.78 4.56 3.18
N ALA A 41 -11.89 4.48 2.18
CA ALA A 41 -12.26 4.48 0.78
C ALA A 41 -13.09 3.23 0.41
N LEU A 42 -12.74 2.08 0.98
CA LEU A 42 -13.45 0.82 0.82
C LEU A 42 -14.87 0.91 1.41
N THR A 43 -15.03 1.40 2.63
CA THR A 43 -16.35 1.62 3.24
C THR A 43 -17.18 2.58 2.41
N ALA A 44 -16.59 3.69 1.93
CA ALA A 44 -17.29 4.62 1.04
C ALA A 44 -17.71 3.96 -0.28
N ALA A 45 -16.89 3.07 -0.84
CA ALA A 45 -17.22 2.31 -2.05
C ALA A 45 -18.33 1.28 -1.79
N GLN A 46 -18.30 0.56 -0.67
CA GLN A 46 -19.35 -0.37 -0.26
C GLN A 46 -20.70 0.36 -0.19
N GLU A 47 -20.78 1.50 0.50
CA GLU A 47 -22.03 2.27 0.64
C GLU A 47 -22.66 2.66 -0.70
N ARG A 48 -21.84 2.94 -1.74
CA ARG A 48 -22.36 3.26 -3.09
C ARG A 48 -23.13 2.09 -3.72
N TYR A 49 -22.78 0.85 -3.37
CA TYR A 49 -23.44 -0.34 -3.90
C TYR A 49 -24.69 -0.78 -3.12
N ARG A 50 -24.94 -0.18 -1.95
CA ARG A 50 -26.07 -0.56 -1.06
C ARG A 50 -27.41 -0.52 -1.78
N ASN A 51 -27.63 0.48 -2.62
CA ASN A 51 -28.90 0.69 -3.32
C ASN A 51 -28.95 0.02 -4.71
N SER A 52 -27.83 -0.49 -5.22
CA SER A 52 -27.74 -1.09 -6.56
C SER A 52 -27.69 -2.62 -6.55
N LEU A 53 -27.37 -3.23 -5.40
CA LEU A 53 -27.26 -4.69 -5.28
C LEU A 53 -28.41 -5.25 -4.44
N PRO A 54 -28.90 -6.48 -4.76
CA PRO A 54 -29.82 -7.19 -3.89
C PRO A 54 -29.25 -7.35 -2.47
N PRO A 55 -30.07 -7.28 -1.39
CA PRO A 55 -29.57 -7.26 -0.01
C PRO A 55 -28.62 -8.42 0.34
N ALA A 56 -28.92 -9.63 -0.13
CA ALA A 56 -28.07 -10.80 0.11
C ALA A 56 -26.70 -10.69 -0.59
N VAL A 57 -26.66 -10.17 -1.82
CA VAL A 57 -25.42 -9.95 -2.58
C VAL A 57 -24.59 -8.86 -1.93
N TYR A 58 -25.23 -7.76 -1.54
CA TYR A 58 -24.58 -6.67 -0.82
C TYR A 58 -23.96 -7.14 0.50
N GLN A 59 -24.70 -7.91 1.30
CA GLN A 59 -24.21 -8.43 2.57
C GLN A 59 -23.02 -9.39 2.37
N ALA A 60 -23.09 -10.27 1.37
CA ALA A 60 -21.98 -11.16 1.02
C ALA A 60 -20.74 -10.36 0.61
N LEU A 61 -20.91 -9.32 -0.22
CA LEU A 61 -19.82 -8.42 -0.63
C LEU A 61 -19.16 -7.76 0.58
N VAL A 62 -19.95 -7.13 1.45
CA VAL A 62 -19.44 -6.44 2.64
C VAL A 62 -18.73 -7.40 3.60
N ASN A 63 -19.30 -8.58 3.85
CA ASN A 63 -18.70 -9.57 4.74
C ASN A 63 -17.35 -10.07 4.23
N ASN A 64 -17.27 -10.49 2.95
CA ASN A 64 -16.02 -10.95 2.36
C ASN A 64 -14.97 -9.82 2.31
N SER A 65 -15.41 -8.61 1.96
CA SER A 65 -14.56 -7.42 1.94
C SER A 65 -13.95 -7.12 3.30
N ASN A 66 -14.77 -7.06 4.34
CA ASN A 66 -14.32 -6.74 5.70
C ASN A 66 -13.44 -7.84 6.29
N GLN A 67 -13.69 -9.10 5.95
CA GLN A 67 -12.83 -10.22 6.35
C GLN A 67 -11.46 -10.10 5.68
N ARG A 68 -11.41 -9.93 4.36
CA ARG A 68 -10.16 -9.85 3.60
C ARG A 68 -9.31 -8.65 4.01
N PHE A 69 -9.95 -7.49 4.17
CA PHE A 69 -9.31 -6.21 4.45
C PHE A 69 -9.38 -5.81 5.93
N GLN A 70 -9.53 -6.78 6.83
CA GLN A 70 -9.44 -6.53 8.26
C GLN A 70 -8.08 -5.92 8.59
N ALA A 71 -8.09 -4.78 9.29
CA ALA A 71 -6.91 -3.95 9.49
C ALA A 71 -5.68 -4.74 10.00
N GLN A 72 -5.85 -5.49 11.10
CA GLN A 72 -4.77 -6.28 11.70
C GLN A 72 -4.30 -7.43 10.79
N ALA A 73 -5.19 -8.01 9.98
CA ALA A 73 -4.80 -9.07 9.06
C ALA A 73 -3.97 -8.51 7.88
N VAL A 74 -4.36 -7.34 7.36
CA VAL A 74 -3.60 -6.61 6.34
C VAL A 74 -2.21 -6.25 6.87
N ASP A 75 -2.14 -5.62 8.05
CA ASP A 75 -0.87 -5.22 8.67
C ASP A 75 0.05 -6.44 8.89
N ARG A 76 -0.47 -7.52 9.48
CA ARG A 76 0.31 -8.74 9.71
C ARG A 76 0.89 -9.33 8.42
N ARG A 77 0.08 -9.47 7.36
CA ARG A 77 0.54 -10.02 6.08
C ARG A 77 1.56 -9.10 5.41
N ALA A 78 1.31 -7.79 5.41
CA ALA A 78 2.22 -6.81 4.82
C ALA A 78 3.57 -6.78 5.56
N GLN A 79 3.57 -6.71 6.89
CA GLN A 79 4.79 -6.72 7.70
C GLN A 79 5.57 -8.03 7.57
N ALA A 80 4.88 -9.18 7.59
CA ALA A 80 5.52 -10.48 7.39
C ALA A 80 6.20 -10.56 6.01
N LYS A 81 5.51 -10.08 4.96
CA LYS A 81 6.08 -10.07 3.62
C LYS A 81 7.25 -9.10 3.49
N LEU A 82 7.12 -7.89 4.04
CA LEU A 82 8.19 -6.90 4.04
C LEU A 82 9.44 -7.45 4.73
N ARG A 83 9.29 -8.10 5.90
CA ARG A 83 10.39 -8.76 6.62
C ARG A 83 11.04 -9.88 5.80
N ALA A 84 10.26 -10.62 5.02
CA ALA A 84 10.79 -11.69 4.18
C ALA A 84 11.52 -11.19 2.92
N THR A 85 11.19 -9.99 2.41
CA THR A 85 11.73 -9.49 1.14
C THR A 85 12.75 -8.38 1.28
N LEU A 86 12.72 -7.61 2.37
CA LEU A 86 13.65 -6.50 2.60
C LEU A 86 14.77 -6.92 3.56
N ALA A 87 15.92 -7.29 2.98
CA ALA A 87 17.07 -7.77 3.75
C ALA A 87 17.67 -6.71 4.68
N ASN A 88 17.72 -5.44 4.25
CA ASN A 88 18.25 -4.34 5.05
C ASN A 88 17.26 -3.16 5.08
N PRO A 89 16.53 -2.94 6.19
CA PRO A 89 15.59 -1.82 6.31
C PRO A 89 16.28 -0.47 6.59
N ALA A 90 17.54 -0.46 7.03
CA ALA A 90 18.16 0.73 7.60
C ALA A 90 18.25 1.94 6.64
N PRO A 91 18.61 1.78 5.35
CA PRO A 91 18.66 2.91 4.42
C PRO A 91 17.29 3.55 4.18
N ALA A 92 16.25 2.72 4.00
CA ALA A 92 14.89 3.20 3.82
C ALA A 92 14.37 3.86 5.10
N LEU A 93 14.64 3.27 6.27
CA LEU A 93 14.28 3.85 7.56
C LEU A 93 14.90 5.24 7.73
N ALA A 94 16.19 5.38 7.44
CA ALA A 94 16.89 6.66 7.50
C ALA A 94 16.26 7.70 6.55
N PHE A 95 15.91 7.29 5.32
CA PHE A 95 15.22 8.17 4.38
C PHE A 95 13.87 8.64 4.92
N PHE A 96 12.99 7.74 5.36
CA PHE A 96 11.64 8.10 5.84
C PHE A 96 11.65 8.87 7.17
N GLN A 97 12.72 8.75 7.97
CA GLN A 97 12.91 9.58 9.17
C GLN A 97 13.48 10.98 8.85
N SER A 98 14.08 11.18 7.67
CA SER A 98 14.61 12.48 7.25
C SER A 98 13.51 13.54 7.07
N PRO A 99 13.84 14.84 7.06
CA PRO A 99 12.88 15.89 6.72
C PRO A 99 12.21 15.68 5.37
N LEU A 100 12.96 15.24 4.35
CA LEU A 100 12.43 14.97 3.02
C LEU A 100 11.48 13.77 3.02
N GLY A 101 11.90 12.64 3.59
CA GLY A 101 11.06 11.45 3.64
C GLY A 101 9.73 11.68 4.37
N ARG A 102 9.74 12.47 5.44
CA ARG A 102 8.50 12.89 6.13
C ARG A 102 7.60 13.76 5.25
N LYS A 103 8.16 14.64 4.40
CA LYS A 103 7.37 15.41 3.42
C LYS A 103 6.78 14.53 2.34
N VAL A 104 7.54 13.55 1.83
CA VAL A 104 7.05 12.56 0.86
C VAL A 104 5.87 11.79 1.43
N VAL A 105 5.99 11.24 2.64
CA VAL A 105 4.90 10.50 3.31
C VAL A 105 3.71 11.41 3.57
N ALA A 106 3.92 12.65 4.02
CA ALA A 106 2.84 13.60 4.23
C ALA A 106 2.09 13.94 2.93
N ALA A 107 2.79 14.10 1.82
CA ALA A 107 2.22 14.31 0.49
C ALA A 107 1.37 13.11 0.03
N GLU A 108 1.89 11.90 0.19
CA GLU A 108 1.19 10.65 -0.16
C GLU A 108 -0.06 10.44 0.70
N LEU A 109 0.05 10.63 2.01
CA LEU A 109 -1.09 10.55 2.93
C LEU A 109 -2.13 11.62 2.61
N LYS A 110 -1.69 12.86 2.31
CA LYS A 110 -2.60 13.92 1.90
C LYS A 110 -3.41 13.52 0.67
N ALA A 111 -2.74 12.96 -0.35
CA ALA A 111 -3.41 12.56 -1.58
C ALA A 111 -4.42 11.42 -1.41
N THR A 112 -4.24 10.54 -0.41
CA THR A 112 -5.13 9.40 -0.16
C THR A 112 -6.20 9.66 0.91
N ARG A 113 -6.20 10.83 1.56
CA ARG A 113 -7.24 11.19 2.52
C ARG A 113 -8.64 11.22 1.88
N LYS A 114 -9.64 10.88 2.69
CA LYS A 114 -11.05 10.84 2.27
C LYS A 114 -11.56 12.12 1.62
N ASP A 115 -11.19 13.29 2.15
CA ASP A 115 -11.59 14.59 1.61
C ASP A 115 -10.96 14.89 0.25
N GLU A 116 -9.68 14.60 0.10
CA GLU A 116 -8.95 14.74 -1.17
C GLU A 116 -9.44 13.75 -2.23
N LEU A 117 -9.74 12.50 -1.85
CA LEU A 117 -10.36 11.52 -2.75
C LEU A 117 -11.77 11.96 -3.19
N ALA A 118 -12.58 12.48 -2.26
CA ALA A 118 -13.91 12.97 -2.58
C ALA A 118 -13.86 14.20 -3.52
N LYS A 119 -12.94 15.13 -3.25
CA LYS A 119 -12.71 16.32 -4.08
C LYS A 119 -12.33 15.95 -5.51
N ASN A 120 -11.51 14.92 -5.69
CA ASN A 120 -11.02 14.49 -6.99
C ASN A 120 -11.77 13.27 -7.55
N ALA A 121 -13.00 13.00 -7.09
CA ALA A 121 -13.78 11.83 -7.51
C ALA A 121 -14.09 11.80 -9.02
N LYS A 122 -13.98 12.95 -9.71
CA LYS A 122 -14.16 13.09 -11.17
C LYS A 122 -12.84 13.05 -11.96
N GLY A 123 -11.73 12.77 -11.30
CA GLY A 123 -10.39 12.84 -11.86
C GLY A 123 -9.56 13.95 -11.21
N LEU A 124 -8.24 13.85 -11.42
CA LEU A 124 -7.28 14.84 -10.94
C LEU A 124 -7.24 16.05 -11.88
N PRO A 125 -7.04 17.27 -11.36
CA PRO A 125 -6.75 18.42 -12.21
C PRO A 125 -5.46 18.16 -13.00
N LYS A 126 -5.40 18.69 -14.23
CA LYS A 126 -4.17 18.67 -15.02
C LYS A 126 -3.22 19.73 -14.47
N ILE A 127 -2.03 19.30 -14.05
CA ILE A 127 -1.01 20.18 -13.47
C ILE A 127 -0.05 20.60 -14.58
N GLN A 128 0.15 21.91 -14.71
CA GLN A 128 1.22 22.47 -15.52
C GLN A 128 2.49 22.54 -14.67
N ALA A 129 3.61 22.10 -15.22
CA ALA A 129 4.90 22.05 -14.56
C ALA A 129 6.00 22.43 -15.57
N SER A 130 7.16 22.85 -15.06
CA SER A 130 8.35 23.07 -15.89
C SER A 130 8.85 21.77 -16.50
N ASP A 131 9.59 21.87 -17.61
CA ASP A 131 10.20 20.72 -18.28
C ASP A 131 11.10 19.92 -17.33
N ASP A 132 11.88 20.60 -16.49
CA ASP A 132 12.74 19.98 -15.49
C ASP A 132 11.93 19.16 -14.47
N ARG A 133 10.83 19.72 -13.96
CA ARG A 133 9.97 19.00 -13.02
C ARG A 133 9.28 17.81 -13.67
N LEU A 134 8.88 17.94 -14.95
CA LEU A 134 8.32 16.83 -15.72
C LEU A 134 9.35 15.71 -15.92
N LEU A 135 10.62 16.06 -16.15
CA LEU A 135 11.70 15.09 -16.26
C LEU A 135 11.87 14.30 -14.96
N VAL A 136 11.97 14.99 -13.81
CA VAL A 136 12.09 14.34 -12.49
C VAL A 136 10.87 13.47 -12.17
N ILE A 137 9.66 13.91 -12.53
CA ILE A 137 8.45 13.09 -12.40
C ILE A 137 8.53 11.84 -13.28
N GLY A 138 9.09 11.95 -14.49
CA GLY A 138 9.36 10.81 -15.36
C GLY A 138 10.31 9.79 -14.74
N HIS A 139 11.35 10.25 -14.05
CA HIS A 139 12.26 9.41 -13.25
C HIS A 139 11.53 8.70 -12.12
N LEU A 140 10.76 9.43 -11.31
CA LEU A 140 9.93 8.85 -10.25
C LEU A 140 8.90 7.84 -10.78
N ALA A 141 8.29 8.10 -11.93
CA ALA A 141 7.35 7.21 -12.59
C ALA A 141 7.96 5.87 -13.02
N GLN A 142 9.29 5.80 -13.19
CA GLN A 142 10.02 4.57 -13.48
C GLN A 142 10.55 3.90 -12.22
N ALA A 143 10.96 4.69 -11.22
CA ALA A 143 11.52 4.19 -9.96
C ALA A 143 10.45 3.64 -9.01
N LEU A 144 9.25 4.25 -8.99
CA LEU A 144 8.16 3.88 -8.11
C LEU A 144 7.22 2.87 -8.78
N PRO A 145 6.86 1.76 -8.12
CA PRO A 145 5.93 0.77 -8.66
C PRO A 145 4.46 1.21 -8.50
N ALA A 146 4.15 2.45 -8.86
CA ALA A 146 2.83 3.05 -8.66
C ALA A 146 1.74 2.42 -9.54
N ARG A 147 2.08 2.08 -10.80
CA ARG A 147 1.18 1.39 -11.74
C ARG A 147 0.85 0.00 -11.24
N GLU A 148 1.87 -0.72 -10.80
CA GLU A 148 1.76 -2.07 -10.24
C GLU A 148 0.91 -2.02 -8.98
N ALA A 149 1.25 -1.17 -8.01
CA ALA A 149 0.51 -1.05 -6.76
C ALA A 149 -0.97 -0.71 -7.00
N GLY A 150 -1.27 0.24 -7.90
CA GLY A 150 -2.65 0.58 -8.26
C GLY A 150 -3.40 -0.59 -8.92
N ALA A 151 -2.73 -1.36 -9.77
CA ALA A 151 -3.31 -2.57 -10.37
C ALA A 151 -3.59 -3.65 -9.30
N GLU A 152 -2.68 -3.88 -8.35
CA GLU A 152 -2.87 -4.83 -7.26
C GLU A 152 -4.04 -4.46 -6.34
N VAL A 153 -4.18 -3.17 -6.01
CA VAL A 153 -5.33 -2.67 -5.24
C VAL A 153 -6.64 -2.93 -5.98
N SER A 154 -6.67 -2.61 -7.29
CA SER A 154 -7.85 -2.80 -8.13
C SER A 154 -8.24 -4.28 -8.22
N LEU A 155 -7.25 -5.17 -8.42
CA LEU A 155 -7.46 -6.62 -8.47
C LEU A 155 -7.91 -7.19 -7.12
N ALA A 156 -7.39 -6.68 -6.00
CA ALA A 156 -7.85 -7.10 -4.68
C ALA A 156 -9.35 -6.84 -4.48
N ILE A 157 -9.81 -5.64 -4.86
CA ILE A 157 -11.21 -5.24 -4.77
C ILE A 157 -12.07 -6.09 -5.72
N ALA A 158 -11.62 -6.30 -6.96
CA ALA A 158 -12.32 -7.16 -7.91
C ALA A 158 -12.42 -8.62 -7.43
N GLY A 159 -11.36 -9.14 -6.79
CA GLY A 159 -11.34 -10.49 -6.21
C GLY A 159 -12.40 -10.69 -5.14
N VAL A 160 -12.66 -9.69 -4.30
CA VAL A 160 -13.74 -9.75 -3.30
C VAL A 160 -15.11 -9.88 -3.95
N ALA A 161 -15.36 -9.13 -5.03
CA ALA A 161 -16.63 -9.22 -5.74
C ALA A 161 -16.82 -10.61 -6.39
N ALA A 162 -15.75 -11.17 -6.97
CA ALA A 162 -15.76 -12.50 -7.56
C ALA A 162 -15.99 -13.61 -6.51
N ASP A 163 -15.29 -13.57 -5.38
CA ASP A 163 -15.47 -14.51 -4.26
C ASP A 163 -16.90 -14.46 -3.72
N SER A 164 -17.45 -13.25 -3.59
CA SER A 164 -18.81 -13.05 -3.08
C SER A 164 -19.85 -13.68 -4.01
N LEU A 165 -19.72 -13.49 -5.32
CA LEU A 165 -20.59 -14.13 -6.32
C LEU A 165 -20.44 -15.65 -6.33
N SER A 166 -19.21 -16.16 -6.25
CA SER A 166 -18.92 -17.60 -6.22
C SER A 166 -19.52 -18.29 -4.99
N SER A 167 -19.46 -17.63 -3.82
CA SER A 167 -20.07 -18.17 -2.59
C SER A 167 -21.60 -18.32 -2.67
N MET A 168 -22.25 -17.55 -3.55
CA MET A 168 -23.68 -17.60 -3.77
C MET A 168 -24.09 -18.61 -4.85
N ILE A 169 -23.21 -18.84 -5.84
CA ILE A 169 -23.45 -19.77 -6.95
C ILE A 169 -22.26 -20.73 -7.05
N PRO A 170 -22.25 -21.82 -6.27
CA PRO A 170 -21.20 -22.83 -6.33
C PRO A 170 -21.05 -23.38 -7.75
N GLY A 171 -19.82 -23.37 -8.29
CA GLY A 171 -19.51 -23.91 -9.62
C GLY A 171 -19.47 -22.90 -10.77
N LEU A 172 -19.75 -21.61 -10.53
CA LEU A 172 -19.73 -20.58 -11.58
C LEU A 172 -18.32 -20.26 -12.11
N PHE A 173 -17.27 -20.44 -11.29
CA PHE A 173 -15.88 -20.16 -11.67
C PHE A 173 -14.96 -21.31 -11.27
N GLY A 174 -14.54 -22.14 -12.24
CA GLY A 174 -13.56 -23.21 -12.03
C GLY A 174 -12.15 -22.64 -11.82
N GLY A 175 -11.54 -22.94 -10.67
CA GLY A 175 -10.34 -22.27 -10.11
C GLY A 175 -9.02 -22.31 -10.91
N GLY A 176 -9.00 -22.84 -12.15
CA GLY A 176 -7.79 -22.93 -12.98
C GLY A 176 -7.65 -21.86 -14.08
N GLN A 177 -8.75 -21.37 -14.66
CA GLN A 177 -8.71 -20.36 -15.74
C GLN A 177 -8.71 -18.92 -15.23
N ALA A 178 -8.95 -18.71 -13.93
CA ALA A 178 -9.01 -17.39 -13.33
C ALA A 178 -7.64 -16.67 -13.35
N GLN A 179 -6.54 -17.39 -13.13
CA GLN A 179 -5.22 -16.75 -12.96
C GLN A 179 -4.69 -16.09 -14.24
N SER A 180 -4.78 -16.77 -15.38
CA SER A 180 -4.37 -16.20 -16.67
C SER A 180 -5.23 -14.99 -17.08
N LEU A 181 -6.53 -15.02 -16.74
CA LEU A 181 -7.43 -13.87 -16.93
C LEU A 181 -7.07 -12.69 -16.01
N LEU A 182 -6.69 -12.96 -14.76
CA LEU A 182 -6.22 -11.93 -13.81
C LEU A 182 -4.92 -11.28 -14.28
N ASP A 183 -4.00 -12.06 -14.85
CA ASP A 183 -2.73 -11.52 -15.37
C ASP A 183 -2.95 -10.58 -16.57
N GLY A 184 -3.87 -10.93 -17.47
CA GLY A 184 -4.27 -10.05 -18.57
C GLY A 184 -4.98 -8.76 -18.08
N GLN A 185 -5.82 -8.86 -17.05
CA GLN A 185 -6.43 -7.69 -16.41
C GLN A 185 -5.39 -6.80 -15.73
N ARG A 186 -4.40 -7.39 -15.05
CA ARG A 186 -3.30 -6.66 -14.42
C ARG A 186 -2.56 -5.79 -15.43
N GLN A 187 -2.15 -6.38 -16.57
CA GLN A 187 -1.44 -5.64 -17.61
C GLN A 187 -2.28 -4.50 -18.19
N ARG A 188 -3.58 -4.73 -18.40
CA ARG A 188 -4.50 -3.68 -18.87
C ARG A 188 -4.62 -2.53 -17.87
N LEU A 189 -4.80 -2.83 -16.58
CA LEU A 189 -4.90 -1.82 -15.53
C LEU A 189 -3.60 -1.02 -15.40
N MET A 190 -2.44 -1.68 -15.48
CA MET A 190 -1.14 -1.01 -15.47
C MET A 190 -1.00 -0.04 -16.66
N GLY A 191 -1.49 -0.42 -17.84
CA GLY A 191 -1.55 0.47 -19.01
C GLY A 191 -2.40 1.71 -18.74
N GLN A 192 -3.63 1.53 -18.27
CA GLN A 192 -4.57 2.62 -17.99
C GLN A 192 -4.06 3.57 -16.90
N ILE A 193 -3.60 3.03 -15.77
CA ILE A 193 -2.99 3.84 -14.69
C ILE A 193 -1.75 4.56 -15.22
N GLY A 194 -1.06 3.94 -16.17
CA GLY A 194 0.16 4.47 -16.71
C GLY A 194 0.03 5.68 -17.61
N GLU A 195 -1.12 5.88 -18.26
CA GLU A 195 -1.39 7.03 -19.12
C GLU A 195 -1.42 8.35 -18.33
N ASP A 196 -1.96 8.33 -17.11
CA ASP A 196 -2.10 9.51 -16.25
C ASP A 196 -1.14 9.51 -15.06
N LEU A 197 -0.17 8.60 -15.02
CA LEU A 197 0.73 8.46 -13.87
C LEU A 197 1.50 9.75 -13.59
N ASN A 198 2.07 10.38 -14.61
CA ASN A 198 2.87 11.59 -14.42
C ASN A 198 2.04 12.72 -13.80
N ASN A 199 0.80 12.92 -14.27
CA ASN A 199 -0.11 13.91 -13.68
C ASN A 199 -0.49 13.55 -12.24
N THR A 200 -0.63 12.25 -11.95
CA THR A 200 -0.89 11.76 -10.59
C THR A 200 0.28 12.06 -9.66
N LEU A 201 1.51 11.76 -10.06
CA LEU A 201 2.71 12.04 -9.27
C LEU A 201 2.93 13.56 -9.09
N LEU A 202 2.67 14.36 -10.13
CA LEU A 202 2.65 15.82 -10.03
C LEU A 202 1.66 16.29 -8.97
N TYR A 203 0.46 15.68 -8.93
CA TYR A 203 -0.55 16.03 -7.93
C TYR A 203 -0.12 15.63 -6.53
N VAL A 204 0.33 14.39 -6.35
CA VAL A 204 0.76 13.88 -5.04
C VAL A 204 1.89 14.76 -4.48
N TYR A 205 2.94 14.98 -5.26
CA TYR A 205 4.15 15.69 -4.81
C TYR A 205 4.15 17.20 -5.13
N ARG A 206 2.97 17.80 -5.35
CA ARG A 206 2.82 19.23 -5.72
C ARG A 206 3.44 20.22 -4.72
N ASP A 207 3.50 19.83 -3.44
CA ASP A 207 4.00 20.68 -2.36
C ASP A 207 5.53 20.51 -2.12
N LEU A 208 6.20 19.61 -2.85
CA LEU A 208 7.67 19.47 -2.81
C LEU A 208 8.32 20.48 -3.75
N SER A 209 9.42 21.10 -3.30
CA SER A 209 10.29 21.88 -4.19
C SER A 209 10.97 20.98 -5.24
N ASP A 210 11.48 21.58 -6.32
CA ASP A 210 12.15 20.82 -7.38
C ASP A 210 13.39 20.07 -6.85
N ALA A 211 14.20 20.72 -6.00
CA ALA A 211 15.36 20.09 -5.36
C ALA A 211 14.97 18.92 -4.43
N GLU A 212 13.85 19.02 -3.72
CA GLU A 212 13.34 17.92 -2.90
C GLU A 212 12.83 16.75 -3.74
N LEU A 213 12.17 17.05 -4.86
CA LEU A 213 11.68 16.05 -5.79
C LEU A 213 12.84 15.29 -6.46
N GLU A 214 13.90 16.00 -6.83
CA GLU A 214 15.13 15.42 -7.39
C GLU A 214 15.86 14.55 -6.35
N ALA A 215 16.00 15.02 -5.11
CA ALA A 215 16.57 14.23 -4.03
C ALA A 215 15.74 12.98 -3.72
N PHE A 216 14.42 13.07 -3.84
CA PHE A 216 13.54 11.92 -3.70
C PHE A 216 13.73 10.93 -4.87
N ALA A 217 13.78 11.41 -6.11
CA ALA A 217 14.05 10.57 -7.28
C ALA A 217 15.39 9.85 -7.14
N THR A 218 16.43 10.55 -6.69
CA THR A 218 17.77 9.98 -6.43
C THR A 218 17.71 8.82 -5.45
N PHE A 219 16.97 8.97 -4.33
CA PHE A 219 16.79 7.87 -3.38
C PHE A 219 15.99 6.72 -4.01
N ALA A 220 14.86 7.00 -4.67
CA ALA A 220 14.01 5.98 -5.27
C ALA A 220 14.73 5.17 -6.36
N GLU A 221 15.65 5.80 -7.09
CA GLU A 221 16.47 5.15 -8.13
C GLU A 221 17.69 4.41 -7.58
N SER A 222 18.09 4.68 -6.32
CA SER A 222 19.22 4.01 -5.68
C SER A 222 18.96 2.50 -5.52
N PRO A 223 20.01 1.66 -5.39
CA PRO A 223 19.84 0.24 -5.10
C PRO A 223 18.99 -0.01 -3.85
N GLU A 224 19.18 0.79 -2.81
CA GLU A 224 18.47 0.68 -1.54
C GLU A 224 17.00 1.12 -1.67
N GLY A 225 16.72 2.21 -2.39
CA GLY A 225 15.36 2.65 -2.67
C GLY A 225 14.59 1.65 -3.52
N LYS A 226 15.22 1.12 -4.58
CA LYS A 226 14.65 0.05 -5.40
C LYS A 226 14.33 -1.20 -4.58
N ALA A 227 15.25 -1.63 -3.72
CA ALA A 227 15.04 -2.76 -2.83
C ALA A 227 13.83 -2.53 -1.90
N TYR A 228 13.71 -1.32 -1.33
CA TYR A 228 12.56 -0.94 -0.52
C TYR A 228 11.26 -0.97 -1.32
N TYR A 229 11.17 -0.30 -2.47
CA TYR A 229 9.93 -0.20 -3.23
C TYR A 229 9.48 -1.53 -3.83
N GLN A 230 10.41 -2.40 -4.23
CA GLN A 230 10.08 -3.77 -4.62
C GLN A 230 9.50 -4.58 -3.46
N ALA A 231 10.11 -4.47 -2.27
CA ALA A 231 9.61 -5.12 -1.06
C ALA A 231 8.25 -4.54 -0.62
N ALA A 232 8.06 -3.22 -0.77
CA ALA A 232 6.80 -2.54 -0.50
C ALA A 232 5.68 -3.02 -1.45
N LEU A 233 5.93 -3.14 -2.75
CA LEU A 233 4.96 -3.70 -3.69
C LEU A 233 4.57 -5.14 -3.31
N ALA A 234 5.56 -5.96 -2.94
CA ALA A 234 5.30 -7.32 -2.47
C ALA A 234 4.45 -7.33 -1.18
N ALA A 235 4.72 -6.40 -0.25
CA ALA A 235 3.95 -6.22 0.96
C ALA A 235 2.51 -5.73 0.68
N VAL A 236 2.28 -4.86 -0.30
CA VAL A 236 0.91 -4.48 -0.75
C VAL A 236 0.16 -5.71 -1.24
N ARG A 237 0.77 -6.52 -2.14
CA ARG A 237 0.15 -7.74 -2.67
C ARG A 237 -0.25 -8.71 -1.56
N ALA A 238 0.65 -8.96 -0.61
CA ALA A 238 0.39 -9.83 0.53
C ALA A 238 -0.65 -9.23 1.49
N GLY A 239 -0.53 -7.95 1.81
CA GLY A 239 -1.45 -7.21 2.67
C GLY A 239 -2.88 -7.29 2.16
N LEU A 240 -3.09 -7.10 0.87
CA LEU A 240 -4.42 -7.15 0.23
C LEU A 240 -4.84 -8.57 -0.21
N ALA A 241 -3.99 -9.56 0.07
CA ALA A 241 -4.18 -10.97 -0.29
C ALA A 241 -4.48 -11.18 -1.79
N VAL A 242 -3.88 -10.39 -2.68
CA VAL A 242 -4.23 -10.40 -4.12
C VAL A 242 -4.08 -11.80 -4.71
N GLY A 243 -5.09 -12.26 -5.47
CA GLY A 243 -5.11 -13.58 -6.08
C GLY A 243 -5.41 -14.74 -5.11
N GLN A 244 -5.65 -14.48 -3.83
CA GLN A 244 -6.13 -15.48 -2.86
C GLN A 244 -7.64 -15.37 -2.68
N SER A 245 -8.30 -16.51 -2.47
CA SER A 245 -9.72 -16.51 -2.11
C SER A 245 -9.89 -16.13 -0.64
N THR A 246 -10.95 -15.39 -0.34
CA THR A 246 -11.29 -14.96 1.03
C THR A 246 -11.50 -16.16 1.97
N ASN A 247 -11.87 -17.33 1.43
CA ASN A 247 -12.01 -18.56 2.21
C ASN A 247 -10.68 -19.14 2.70
N ASP A 248 -9.58 -18.91 1.98
CA ASP A 248 -8.24 -19.41 2.33
C ASP A 248 -7.56 -18.55 3.41
N LEU A 249 -8.19 -17.44 3.80
CA LEU A 249 -7.68 -16.48 4.78
C LEU A 249 -8.19 -16.73 6.22
N LYS A 250 -8.95 -17.81 6.45
CA LYS A 250 -9.53 -18.18 7.75
C LYS A 250 -8.52 -18.88 8.66
#